data_AF-A0A8T3ZZW6-F1
#
_entry.id   AF-A0A8T3ZZW6-F1
#
_cell.length_a   1.000
_cell.length_b   1.000
_cell.length_c   1.000
_cell.angle_alpha   90.00
_cell.angle_beta   90.00
_cell.angle_gamma   90.00
#
_symmetry.space_group_name_H-M   'P 1'
#
loop_
_entity.id
_entity.type
_entity.pdbx_description
1 polymer ?
#
loop_
_entity_poly.entity_id
_entity_poly.type
_entity_poly.pdbx_seq_one_letter_code
_entity_poly.pdbx_strand_id
1 'polypeptide(L)'
;MGIQVEFNPDLALRNYSCFKRGERLEEECIPEKLEAGKTFEFLKKGLRNYWLLGEIPLVETGGDQKLSKPIASVVVLEVTHFLKDGEPYTQGKYLVKEVFDPKDARVHFDGFNKI
;
A
#
# COMPACT_ATOMS: atom_id res chain seq x y z
N MET A 1 24.18 -15.56 -0.97
CA MET A 1 23.15 -16.40 -1.62
C MET A 1 22.05 -16.58 -0.58
N GLY A 2 20.89 -15.93 -0.75
CA GLY A 2 19.84 -15.90 0.26
C GLY A 2 18.56 -15.32 -0.32
N ILE A 3 17.43 -15.58 0.36
CA ILE A 3 16.13 -15.05 -0.05
C ILE A 3 16.05 -13.60 0.42
N GLN A 4 15.86 -12.66 -0.51
CA GLN A 4 15.65 -11.26 -0.17
C GLN A 4 14.15 -10.98 -0.09
N VAL A 5 13.67 -10.75 1.14
CA VAL A 5 12.25 -10.47 1.43
C VAL A 5 12.15 -9.26 2.34
N GLU A 6 11.20 -8.38 2.06
CA GLU A 6 10.87 -7.20 2.86
C GLU A 6 9.58 -7.49 3.66
N PHE A 7 9.53 -7.11 4.93
CA PHE A 7 8.31 -7.18 5.75
C PHE A 7 7.74 -5.78 5.87
N ASN A 8 6.54 -5.59 5.32
CA ASN A 8 5.88 -4.29 5.26
C ASN A 8 4.68 -4.28 6.23
N PRO A 9 4.77 -3.52 7.33
CA PRO A 9 3.65 -3.33 8.25
C PRO A 9 2.65 -2.28 7.75
N ASP A 10 2.99 -1.55 6.69
CA ASP A 10 2.17 -0.54 6.01
C ASP A 10 2.10 -0.84 4.49
N LEU A 11 1.03 -0.37 3.86
CA LEU A 11 0.91 -0.37 2.40
C LEU A 11 1.30 1.01 1.87
N ALA A 12 2.51 1.13 1.32
CA ALA A 12 2.99 2.38 0.72
C ALA A 12 2.84 2.38 -0.81
N LEU A 13 1.99 3.26 -1.33
CA LEU A 13 1.70 3.40 -2.78
C LEU A 13 2.00 4.82 -3.28
N ARG A 14 2.19 4.96 -4.59
CA ARG A 14 2.49 6.26 -5.22
C ARG A 14 1.24 7.12 -5.35
N ASN A 15 1.41 8.41 -5.54
CA ASN A 15 0.28 9.28 -5.88
C ASN A 15 -0.26 8.93 -7.28
N TYR A 16 -1.58 9.00 -7.48
CA TYR A 16 -2.23 8.73 -8.77
C TYR A 16 -1.71 9.58 -9.93
N SER A 17 -1.15 10.76 -9.66
CA SER A 17 -0.50 11.60 -10.67
C SER A 17 0.66 10.90 -11.39
N CYS A 18 1.36 9.95 -10.74
CA CYS A 18 2.42 9.16 -11.39
C CYS A 18 1.87 8.30 -12.54
N PHE A 19 0.69 7.70 -12.36
CA PHE A 19 -0.01 6.97 -13.42
C PHE A 19 -0.46 7.92 -14.54
N LYS A 20 -1.05 9.08 -14.19
CA LYS A 20 -1.44 10.10 -15.19
C LYS A 20 -0.27 10.60 -16.03
N ARG A 21 0.95 10.58 -15.50
CA ARG A 21 2.20 10.92 -16.22
C ARG A 21 2.83 9.75 -16.97
N GLY A 22 2.30 8.53 -16.85
CA GLY A 22 2.85 7.32 -17.48
C GLY A 22 4.14 6.81 -16.83
N GLU A 23 4.46 7.25 -15.61
CA GLU A 23 5.68 6.86 -14.90
C GLU A 23 5.56 5.52 -14.17
N ARG A 24 4.31 5.12 -13.88
CA ARG A 24 3.95 3.99 -13.04
C ARG A 24 2.69 3.33 -13.55
N LEU A 25 2.50 2.07 -13.18
CA LEU A 25 1.24 1.37 -13.40
C LEU A 25 0.16 1.87 -12.43
N GLU A 26 -1.11 1.63 -12.76
CA GLU A 26 -2.24 2.06 -11.95
C GLU A 26 -2.19 1.41 -10.56
N GLU A 27 -1.84 0.13 -10.52
CA GLU A 27 -1.73 -0.69 -9.30
C GLU A 27 -0.51 -0.32 -8.43
N GLU A 28 0.44 0.45 -8.96
CA GLU A 28 1.52 1.01 -8.15
C GLU A 28 1.10 2.30 -7.43
N CYS A 29 -0.11 2.81 -7.73
CA CYS A 29 -0.61 4.08 -7.26
C CYS A 29 -1.83 3.93 -6.34
N ILE A 30 -2.04 4.91 -5.47
CA ILE A 30 -3.28 5.09 -4.73
C ILE A 30 -4.35 5.50 -5.75
N PRO A 31 -5.53 4.86 -5.78
CA PRO A 31 -6.62 5.24 -6.67
C PRO A 31 -7.04 6.71 -6.50
N GLU A 32 -7.46 7.36 -7.58
CA GLU A 32 -7.93 8.76 -7.53
C GLU A 32 -9.12 8.96 -6.58
N LYS A 33 -9.98 7.94 -6.48
CA LYS A 33 -11.11 7.90 -5.56
C LYS A 33 -10.97 6.70 -4.63
N LEU A 34 -10.42 6.96 -3.46
CA LEU A 34 -10.36 5.99 -2.38
C LEU A 34 -11.67 6.04 -1.59
N GLU A 35 -12.34 4.90 -1.45
CA GLU A 35 -13.64 4.81 -0.80
C GLU A 35 -13.68 3.60 0.15
N ALA A 36 -14.22 3.79 1.35
CA ALA A 36 -14.41 2.71 2.32
C ALA A 36 -15.36 1.64 1.78
N GLY A 37 -15.05 0.38 2.06
CA GLY A 37 -15.79 -0.80 1.58
C GLY A 37 -15.40 -1.27 0.18
N LYS A 38 -14.56 -0.53 -0.56
CA LYS A 38 -14.07 -0.96 -1.88
C LYS A 38 -12.75 -1.72 -1.78
N THR A 39 -12.58 -2.66 -2.71
CA THR A 39 -11.34 -3.42 -2.91
C THR A 39 -10.56 -2.86 -4.08
N PHE A 40 -9.25 -2.78 -3.92
CA PHE A 40 -8.32 -2.35 -4.95
C PHE A 40 -7.14 -3.30 -5.05
N GLU A 41 -6.42 -3.23 -6.16
CA GLU A 41 -5.21 -4.00 -6.42
C GLU A 41 -3.98 -3.17 -6.11
N PHE A 42 -2.88 -3.84 -5.76
CA PHE A 42 -1.58 -3.20 -5.62
C PHE A 42 -0.48 -4.02 -6.28
N LEU A 43 0.56 -3.32 -6.73
CA LEU A 43 1.77 -3.92 -7.28
C LEU A 43 3.02 -3.27 -6.68
N LYS A 44 3.99 -4.10 -6.31
CA LYS A 44 5.27 -3.68 -5.76
C LYS A 44 6.40 -4.53 -6.31
N LYS A 45 7.53 -3.89 -6.59
CA LYS A 45 8.78 -4.59 -6.90
C LYS A 45 9.37 -5.23 -5.63
N GLY A 46 9.94 -6.42 -5.78
CA GLY A 46 10.52 -7.24 -4.71
C GLY A 46 9.53 -8.23 -4.10
N LEU A 47 10.05 -9.13 -3.26
CA LEU A 47 9.26 -10.04 -2.42
C LEU A 47 8.88 -9.30 -1.13
N ARG A 48 7.57 -9.07 -0.90
CA ARG A 48 7.07 -8.27 0.22
C ARG A 48 5.98 -8.98 0.99
N ASN A 49 6.23 -9.25 2.26
CA ASN A 49 5.21 -9.79 3.16
C ASN A 49 4.39 -8.68 3.79
N TYR A 50 3.08 -8.88 3.86
CA TYR A 50 2.12 -8.00 4.52
C TYR A 50 1.39 -8.74 5.63
N TRP A 51 0.90 -7.98 6.61
CA TRP A 51 0.07 -8.55 7.67
C TRP A 51 -1.37 -8.79 7.17
N LEU A 52 -1.74 -10.06 7.03
CA LEU A 52 -3.07 -10.46 6.51
C LEU A 52 -4.16 -10.56 7.59
N LEU A 53 -3.78 -10.60 8.87
CA LEU A 53 -4.69 -10.86 9.98
C LEU A 53 -5.19 -9.57 10.66
N GLY A 54 -4.93 -8.40 10.09
CA GLY A 54 -5.25 -7.13 10.71
C GLY A 54 -5.36 -5.97 9.74
N GLU A 55 -5.64 -4.81 10.30
CA GLU A 55 -5.67 -3.54 9.57
C GLU A 55 -4.27 -2.93 9.56
N ILE A 56 -3.82 -2.49 8.38
CA ILE A 56 -2.56 -1.77 8.19
C ILE A 56 -2.84 -0.38 7.62
N PRO A 57 -1.96 0.61 7.89
CA PRO A 57 -2.11 1.92 7.30
C PRO A 57 -1.76 1.88 5.81
N LEU A 58 -2.60 2.51 4.99
CA LEU A 58 -2.27 2.91 3.63
C LEU A 58 -1.63 4.30 3.69
N VAL A 59 -0.45 4.45 3.10
CA VAL A 59 0.32 5.70 3.06
C VAL A 59 0.71 6.04 1.62
N GLU A 60 0.80 7.34 1.33
CA GLU A 60 1.44 7.82 0.11
C GLU A 60 2.96 7.85 0.29
N THR A 61 3.71 7.41 -0.73
CA THR A 61 5.17 7.51 -0.74
C THR A 61 5.75 8.35 -1.87
N GLY A 62 6.60 9.30 -1.49
CA GLY A 62 7.48 10.05 -2.38
C GLY A 62 8.71 9.26 -2.83
N GLY A 63 8.94 8.06 -2.29
CA GLY A 63 10.20 7.33 -2.44
C GLY A 63 11.21 7.75 -1.37
N ASP A 64 12.36 7.08 -1.33
CA ASP A 64 13.44 7.39 -0.36
C ASP A 64 12.95 7.49 1.09
N GLN A 65 12.06 6.57 1.47
CA GLN A 65 11.45 6.50 2.82
C GLN A 65 10.61 7.73 3.22
N LYS A 66 10.27 8.61 2.27
CA LYS A 66 9.35 9.72 2.50
C LYS A 66 7.92 9.19 2.42
N LEU A 67 7.30 9.04 3.59
CA LEU A 67 5.92 8.59 3.76
C LEU A 67 5.04 9.75 4.23
N SER A 68 3.80 9.79 3.74
CA SER A 68 2.76 10.65 4.29
C SER A 68 2.29 10.11 5.66
N LYS A 69 1.42 10.88 6.31
CA LYS A 69 0.52 10.30 7.33
C LYS A 69 -0.38 9.23 6.68
N PRO A 70 -0.90 8.26 7.45
CA PRO A 70 -1.92 7.34 6.96
C PRO A 70 -3.08 8.10 6.31
N ILE A 71 -3.49 7.63 5.14
CA ILE A 71 -4.65 8.17 4.41
C ILE A 71 -5.86 7.24 4.48
N ALA A 72 -5.64 5.98 4.85
CA ALA A 72 -6.70 5.01 5.10
C ALA A 72 -6.23 3.87 5.99
N SER A 73 -7.20 3.17 6.58
CA SER A 73 -7.02 1.85 7.19
C SER A 73 -7.44 0.80 6.17
N VAL A 74 -6.61 -0.22 5.95
CA VAL A 74 -6.89 -1.27 4.95
C VAL A 74 -6.61 -2.67 5.49
N VAL A 75 -7.31 -3.67 4.95
CA VAL A 75 -7.01 -5.09 5.18
C VAL A 75 -6.49 -5.69 3.88
N VAL A 76 -5.31 -6.32 3.93
CA VAL A 76 -4.80 -7.07 2.79
C VAL A 76 -5.53 -8.40 2.70
N LEU A 77 -6.17 -8.66 1.55
CA LEU A 77 -6.99 -9.86 1.31
C LEU A 77 -6.18 -11.00 0.73
N GLU A 78 -5.26 -10.69 -0.17
CA GLU A 78 -4.39 -11.67 -0.82
C GLU A 78 -3.06 -11.03 -1.22
N VAL A 79 -2.01 -11.85 -1.26
CA VAL A 79 -0.67 -11.47 -1.74
C VAL A 79 -0.14 -12.61 -2.59
N THR A 80 0.42 -12.27 -3.75
CA THR A 80 1.03 -13.22 -4.68
C THR A 80 2.39 -12.69 -5.11
N HIS A 81 3.42 -13.53 -4.96
CA HIS A 81 4.75 -13.28 -5.50
C HIS A 81 4.90 -13.92 -6.87
N PHE A 82 5.51 -13.21 -7.80
CA PHE A 82 5.73 -13.69 -9.16
C PHE A 82 6.97 -13.06 -9.78
N LEU A 83 7.45 -13.63 -10.88
CA LEU A 83 8.52 -13.07 -11.69
C LEU A 83 7.92 -12.31 -12.88
N LYS A 84 8.41 -11.09 -13.09
CA LYS A 84 8.12 -10.28 -14.28
C LYS A 84 9.47 -9.85 -14.87
N ASP A 85 9.73 -10.25 -16.10
CA ASP A 85 11.01 -9.98 -16.80
C ASP A 85 12.25 -10.41 -16.00
N GLY A 86 12.15 -11.55 -15.29
CA GLY A 86 13.21 -12.09 -14.44
C GLY A 86 13.37 -11.40 -13.08
N GLU A 87 12.57 -10.37 -12.79
CA GLU A 87 12.61 -9.66 -11.51
C GLU A 87 11.43 -10.08 -10.60
N PRO A 88 11.63 -10.17 -9.28
CA PRO A 88 10.56 -10.49 -8.35
C PRO A 88 9.61 -9.29 -8.15
N TYR A 89 8.32 -9.59 -8.15
CA TYR A 89 7.24 -8.67 -7.82
C TYR A 89 6.30 -9.30 -6.80
N THR A 90 5.59 -8.43 -6.10
CA THR A 90 4.50 -8.75 -5.20
C THR A 90 3.28 -7.97 -5.64
N GLN A 91 2.18 -8.67 -5.91
CA GLN A 91 0.88 -8.06 -6.11
C GLN A 91 -0.12 -8.56 -5.07
N GLY A 92 -1.22 -7.87 -4.92
CA GLY A 92 -2.29 -8.31 -4.03
C GLY A 92 -3.53 -7.44 -4.12
N LYS A 93 -4.52 -7.79 -3.29
CA LYS A 93 -5.75 -7.01 -3.12
C LYS A 93 -5.85 -6.50 -1.69
N TYR A 94 -6.41 -5.31 -1.53
CA TYR A 94 -6.71 -4.74 -0.23
C TYR A 94 -8.13 -4.16 -0.20
N LEU A 95 -8.80 -4.34 0.93
CA LEU A 95 -10.09 -3.73 1.25
C LEU A 95 -9.86 -2.46 2.05
N VAL A 96 -10.43 -1.35 1.61
CA VAL A 96 -10.42 -0.09 2.38
C VAL A 96 -11.45 -0.19 3.50
N LYS A 97 -11.01 -0.07 4.74
CA LYS A 97 -11.87 -0.09 5.93
C LYS A 97 -12.36 1.31 6.29
N GLU A 98 -11.46 2.29 6.24
CA GLU A 98 -11.72 3.67 6.60
C GLU A 98 -10.81 4.58 5.78
N VAL A 99 -11.30 5.76 5.37
CA VAL A 99 -10.50 6.79 4.70
C VAL A 99 -10.40 7.99 5.64
N PHE A 100 -9.19 8.53 5.79
CA PHE A 100 -8.92 9.65 6.69
C PHE A 100 -8.92 10.98 5.93
N ASP A 101 -9.50 12.01 6.54
CA ASP A 101 -9.36 13.37 6.05
C ASP A 101 -7.93 13.86 6.34
N PRO A 102 -7.16 14.34 5.35
CA PRO A 102 -5.85 14.93 5.56
C PRO A 102 -5.84 16.11 6.55
N LYS A 103 -6.99 16.76 6.78
CA LYS A 103 -7.17 17.85 7.74
C LYS A 103 -7.50 17.36 9.16
N ASP A 104 -7.75 16.06 9.33
CA ASP A 104 -8.02 15.47 10.63
C ASP A 104 -6.73 15.46 11.47
N ALA A 105 -6.79 16.04 12.67
CA ALA A 105 -5.68 16.06 13.61
C ALA A 105 -5.62 14.79 14.48
N ARG A 106 -6.65 13.93 14.42
CA ARG A 106 -6.70 12.68 15.19
C ARG A 106 -5.62 11.72 14.74
N VAL A 107 -5.00 11.07 15.73
CA VAL A 107 -4.09 9.96 15.48
C VAL A 107 -4.95 8.72 15.26
N HIS A 108 -4.82 8.10 14.09
CA HIS A 108 -5.55 6.89 13.72
C HIS A 108 -4.76 5.62 14.00
N PHE A 109 -3.44 5.72 14.12
CA PHE A 109 -2.55 4.60 14.38
C PHE A 109 -1.51 4.99 15.43
N ASP A 110 -1.35 4.16 16.45
CA ASP A 110 -0.23 4.22 17.39
C ASP A 110 0.81 3.16 16.96
N GLY A 111 1.83 3.60 16.22
CA GLY A 111 2.71 2.71 15.47
C GLY A 111 1.93 1.96 14.38
N PHE A 112 1.87 0.64 14.49
CA PHE A 112 1.13 -0.22 13.56
C PHE A 112 -0.20 -0.73 14.14
N ASN A 113 -0.57 -0.27 15.34
CA ASN A 113 -1.86 -0.59 15.94
C ASN A 113 -2.87 0.50 15.59
N LYS A 114 -4.01 0.09 15.02
CA LYS A 114 -5.17 0.97 14.81
C LYS A 114 -5.77 1.34 16.18
N ILE A 115 -6.09 2.63 16.39
CA ILE A 115 -6.70 3.17 17.63
C ILE A 115 -8.00 3.90 17.36
#